data_AF-A0A2J6TK50-F1
#
_entry.id   AF-A0A2J6TK50-F1
#
_cell.length_a   1.000
_cell.length_b   1.000
_cell.length_c   1.000
_cell.angle_alpha   90.00
_cell.angle_beta   90.00
_cell.angle_gamma   90.00
#
_symmetry.space_group_name_H-M   'P 1'
#
loop_
_entity.id
_entity.type
_entity.pdbx_description
1 polymer ?
#
loop_
_entity_poly.entity_id
_entity_poly.type
_entity_poly.pdbx_seq_one_letter_code
_entity_poly.pdbx_strand_id
1 'polypeptide(L)'
;MSSYDISALRAALNAGSSSRRPRVKNNEAIKKILDQWNIPDGIADTVSKNELCYWEQSEVHQVFAKLDTTPAGIKRGLRSFEDDISKSQIPLPDADLLKPDVKLMLQSVEKRAALCVNEAGEFSLRDNDYVAMSHVWIEGVGADLDNRGLPRRLIKSIFSRIRSLNTEWIWLDSLAIPGGVEALTLHEEELKVSLINCLADVYRKAKAVVILDALVLRLRSVDPADVGVILRCGAWMTRMWTYQEIKLTEHALVVTKEGPVSWKEMVTTLQERAERDSGEVQIPPHDKYSCLHLTFGRLQNHRKLGVSLPDLALGCGYRNAGCHLDHARALFPTMGLTWKMNYDIAEAMKQVYLSQKEHATRLVLYHGPPRHFWPGWAPATFSDLKDVVVLEESAWMRRGLKRRWFTSKVRRIIPSKPGALILATENLDGSESLNGCYISKHENPKSITEFENSVSEGTAYLLSDDPLIPKKPFAIVGLLVEQFKEAKDMEAWNQIHGFFCTRTLCLTIV
;
A
#
# COMPACT_ATOMS: atom_id res chain seq x y z
N MET A 1 17.43 -58.03 -26.78
CA MET A 1 17.67 -56.73 -26.13
C MET A 1 16.79 -55.71 -26.84
N SER A 2 15.65 -55.34 -26.27
CA SER A 2 14.70 -54.42 -26.92
C SER A 2 15.29 -53.01 -26.93
N SER A 3 15.43 -52.45 -28.13
CA SER A 3 15.74 -51.04 -28.36
C SER A 3 14.65 -50.19 -27.70
N TYR A 4 14.98 -49.57 -26.57
CA TYR A 4 14.11 -48.53 -26.00
C TYR A 4 14.03 -47.38 -27.00
N ASP A 5 12.82 -47.02 -27.39
CA ASP A 5 12.57 -45.88 -28.24
C ASP A 5 12.86 -44.59 -27.47
N ILE A 6 14.12 -44.16 -27.54
CA ILE A 6 14.62 -42.92 -26.94
C ILE A 6 13.85 -41.71 -27.48
N SER A 7 13.25 -41.79 -28.67
CA SER A 7 12.45 -40.70 -29.24
C SER A 7 11.09 -40.56 -28.54
N ALA A 8 10.44 -41.68 -28.18
CA ALA A 8 9.22 -41.67 -27.37
C ALA A 8 9.47 -41.21 -25.92
N LEU A 9 10.59 -41.60 -25.32
CA LEU A 9 11.01 -41.11 -24.00
C LEU A 9 11.34 -39.61 -24.01
N ARG A 10 12.02 -39.11 -25.05
CA ARG A 10 12.23 -37.66 -25.24
C ARG A 10 10.94 -36.92 -25.51
N ALA A 11 10.00 -37.49 -26.27
CA ALA A 11 8.69 -36.90 -26.51
C ALA A 11 7.87 -36.82 -25.22
N ALA A 12 7.94 -37.83 -24.34
CA ALA A 12 7.30 -37.81 -23.03
C ALA A 12 7.94 -36.80 -22.05
N LEU A 13 9.27 -36.69 -22.05
CA LEU A 13 10.01 -35.69 -21.27
C LEU A 13 9.75 -34.26 -21.77
N ASN A 14 9.61 -34.06 -23.09
CA ASN A 14 9.31 -32.76 -23.69
C ASN A 14 7.81 -32.42 -23.64
N ALA A 15 6.91 -33.40 -23.60
CA ALA A 15 5.47 -33.18 -23.41
C ALA A 15 5.12 -32.70 -22.00
N GLY A 16 5.93 -33.04 -20.99
CA GLY A 16 5.87 -32.46 -19.64
C GLY A 16 6.48 -31.05 -19.53
N SER A 17 7.26 -30.65 -20.53
CA SER A 17 7.88 -29.32 -20.67
C SER A 17 7.25 -28.61 -21.88
N SER A 18 5.94 -28.38 -21.85
CA SER A 18 5.36 -27.37 -22.73
C SER A 18 6.01 -26.04 -22.37
N SER A 19 6.99 -25.59 -23.17
CA SER A 19 7.54 -24.24 -23.08
C SER A 19 6.42 -23.27 -23.43
N ARG A 20 5.57 -22.95 -22.46
CA ARG A 20 4.51 -21.97 -22.62
C ARG A 20 5.21 -20.66 -22.93
N ARG A 21 4.84 -20.05 -24.06
CA ARG A 21 5.39 -18.76 -24.46
C ARG A 21 5.13 -17.77 -23.33
N PRO A 22 6.13 -16.98 -22.91
CA PRO A 22 5.93 -15.94 -21.91
C PRO A 22 4.79 -15.01 -22.31
N ARG A 23 3.91 -14.66 -21.36
CA ARG A 23 2.85 -13.70 -21.63
C ARG A 23 3.46 -12.32 -21.87
N VAL A 24 2.85 -11.55 -22.77
CA VAL A 24 3.28 -10.19 -23.12
C VAL A 24 2.45 -9.19 -22.31
N LYS A 25 3.11 -8.10 -21.86
CA LYS A 25 2.42 -7.02 -21.13
C LYS A 25 1.37 -6.35 -22.02
N ASN A 26 0.19 -6.11 -21.45
CA ASN A 26 -0.97 -5.53 -22.14
C ASN A 26 -1.59 -4.34 -21.40
N ASN A 27 -0.75 -3.55 -20.73
CA ASN A 27 -1.15 -2.50 -19.79
C ASN A 27 -2.20 -1.55 -20.37
N GLU A 28 -2.00 -1.05 -21.59
CA GLU A 28 -2.91 -0.09 -22.21
C GLU A 28 -4.31 -0.66 -22.46
N ALA A 29 -4.39 -1.90 -22.95
CA ALA A 29 -5.67 -2.54 -23.21
C ALA A 29 -6.39 -2.89 -21.91
N ILE A 30 -5.66 -3.35 -20.90
CA ILE A 30 -6.23 -3.60 -19.57
C ILE A 30 -6.74 -2.30 -18.95
N LYS A 31 -5.96 -1.21 -19.01
CA LYS A 31 -6.41 0.10 -18.52
C LYS A 31 -7.71 0.52 -19.21
N LYS A 32 -7.79 0.38 -20.54
CA LYS A 32 -9.00 0.71 -21.31
C LYS A 32 -10.24 -0.06 -20.82
N ILE A 33 -10.10 -1.33 -20.45
CA ILE A 33 -11.21 -2.11 -19.89
C ILE A 33 -11.61 -1.60 -18.51
N LEU A 34 -10.64 -1.34 -17.64
CA LEU A 34 -10.91 -0.81 -16.30
C LEU A 34 -11.61 0.57 -16.39
N ASP A 35 -11.17 1.42 -17.31
CA ASP A 35 -11.80 2.71 -17.61
C ASP A 35 -13.25 2.53 -18.12
N GLN A 36 -13.50 1.55 -19.00
CA GLN A 36 -14.86 1.22 -19.47
C GLN A 36 -15.78 0.79 -18.34
N TRP A 37 -15.25 0.12 -17.32
CA TRP A 37 -15.97 -0.25 -16.10
C TRP A 37 -16.08 0.90 -15.09
N ASN A 38 -15.57 2.09 -15.41
CA ASN A 38 -15.51 3.26 -14.53
C ASN A 38 -14.74 3.01 -13.23
N ILE A 39 -13.71 2.15 -13.28
CA ILE A 39 -12.74 2.06 -12.18
C ILE A 39 -11.97 3.39 -12.11
N PRO A 40 -11.77 3.98 -10.91
CA PRO A 40 -11.04 5.24 -10.76
C PRO A 40 -9.66 5.20 -11.42
N ASP A 41 -9.29 6.28 -12.13
CA ASP A 41 -8.09 6.33 -12.98
C ASP A 41 -6.80 5.94 -12.24
N GLY A 42 -6.61 6.41 -11.00
CA GLY A 42 -5.44 6.04 -10.19
C GLY A 42 -5.36 4.54 -9.86
N ILE A 43 -6.51 3.88 -9.67
CA ILE A 43 -6.59 2.43 -9.48
C ILE A 43 -6.35 1.74 -10.82
N ALA A 44 -7.04 2.14 -11.88
CA ALA A 44 -6.92 1.56 -13.21
C ALA A 44 -5.47 1.61 -13.75
N ASP A 45 -4.79 2.75 -13.59
CA ASP A 45 -3.40 2.93 -14.00
C ASP A 45 -2.45 2.01 -13.23
N THR A 46 -2.62 1.93 -11.92
CA THR A 46 -1.76 1.08 -11.07
C THR A 46 -1.98 -0.40 -11.35
N VAL A 47 -3.24 -0.84 -11.40
CA VAL A 47 -3.62 -2.25 -11.56
C VAL A 47 -3.23 -2.78 -12.94
N SER A 48 -3.40 -1.97 -13.99
CA SER A 48 -3.05 -2.35 -15.36
C SER A 48 -1.53 -2.48 -15.57
N LYS A 49 -0.70 -1.73 -14.83
CA LYS A 49 0.76 -1.77 -14.93
C LYS A 49 1.40 -2.85 -14.06
N ASN A 50 0.71 -3.31 -13.02
CA ASN A 50 1.25 -4.21 -12.01
C ASN A 50 0.51 -5.56 -11.98
N GLU A 51 -0.65 -5.63 -11.34
CA GLU A 51 -1.31 -6.90 -11.04
C GLU A 51 -1.93 -7.59 -12.25
N LEU A 52 -2.48 -6.81 -13.20
CA LEU A 52 -3.16 -7.34 -14.38
C LEU A 52 -2.36 -7.16 -15.66
N CYS A 53 -1.08 -6.77 -15.59
CA CYS A 53 -0.29 -6.43 -16.78
C CYS A 53 -0.10 -7.59 -17.77
N TYR A 54 -0.18 -8.85 -17.32
CA TYR A 54 -0.09 -10.05 -18.18
C TYR A 54 -1.44 -10.72 -18.47
N TRP A 55 -2.55 -10.08 -18.08
CA TRP A 55 -3.88 -10.60 -18.36
C TRP A 55 -4.32 -10.24 -19.77
N GLU A 56 -5.15 -11.09 -20.35
CA GLU A 56 -5.87 -10.78 -21.59
C GLU A 56 -7.16 -10.01 -21.29
N GLN A 57 -7.60 -9.23 -22.28
CA GLN A 57 -8.84 -8.46 -22.21
C GLN A 57 -10.06 -9.35 -21.92
N SER A 58 -10.16 -10.49 -22.61
CA SER A 58 -11.20 -11.49 -22.44
C SER A 58 -11.26 -12.03 -21.01
N GLU A 59 -10.10 -12.29 -20.40
CA GLU A 59 -9.99 -12.82 -19.04
C GLU A 59 -10.50 -11.80 -18.01
N VAL A 60 -10.12 -10.52 -18.15
CA VAL A 60 -10.64 -9.45 -17.27
C VAL A 60 -12.14 -9.27 -17.46
N HIS A 61 -12.63 -9.26 -18.71
CA HIS A 61 -14.06 -9.19 -18.99
C HIS A 61 -14.85 -10.34 -18.34
N GLN A 62 -14.32 -11.57 -18.37
CA GLN A 62 -14.98 -12.72 -17.74
C GLN A 62 -15.11 -12.57 -16.22
N VAL A 63 -14.12 -11.99 -15.54
CA VAL A 63 -14.20 -11.71 -14.11
C VAL A 63 -15.24 -10.63 -13.84
N PHE A 64 -15.16 -9.50 -14.54
CA PHE A 64 -16.07 -8.37 -14.34
C PHE A 64 -17.53 -8.68 -14.74
N ALA A 65 -17.76 -9.60 -15.69
CA ALA A 65 -19.09 -10.08 -16.05
C ALA A 65 -19.83 -10.78 -14.89
N LYS A 66 -19.10 -11.19 -13.83
CA LYS A 66 -19.67 -11.79 -12.61
C LYS A 66 -20.14 -10.74 -11.60
N LEU A 67 -19.92 -9.44 -11.86
CA LEU A 67 -20.40 -8.37 -10.99
C LEU A 67 -21.92 -8.17 -11.17
N ASP A 68 -22.61 -8.05 -10.05
CA ASP A 68 -24.01 -7.62 -9.98
C ASP A 68 -24.15 -6.11 -10.01
N THR A 69 -23.45 -5.48 -10.94
CA THR A 69 -23.56 -4.05 -11.19
C THR A 69 -23.11 -3.77 -12.62
N THR A 70 -23.51 -2.61 -13.13
CA THR A 70 -23.07 -2.14 -14.45
C THR A 70 -21.97 -1.11 -14.28
N PRO A 71 -21.20 -0.80 -15.33
CA PRO A 71 -20.27 0.34 -15.31
C PRO A 71 -20.93 1.64 -14.86
N ALA A 72 -22.17 1.89 -15.27
CA ALA A 72 -22.95 3.05 -14.83
C ALA A 72 -23.27 3.02 -13.33
N GLY A 73 -23.45 1.83 -12.74
CA GLY A 73 -23.59 1.65 -11.30
C GLY A 73 -22.31 2.00 -10.55
N ILE A 74 -21.15 1.55 -11.02
CA ILE A 74 -19.83 1.90 -10.46
C ILE A 74 -19.60 3.40 -10.51
N LYS A 75 -19.88 4.03 -11.67
CA LYS A 75 -19.73 5.48 -11.87
C LYS A 75 -20.53 6.32 -10.87
N ARG A 76 -21.71 5.85 -10.43
CA ARG A 76 -22.55 6.55 -9.44
C ARG A 76 -21.99 6.48 -8.01
N GLY A 77 -20.95 5.69 -7.78
CA GLY A 77 -20.42 5.39 -6.45
C GLY A 77 -21.16 4.22 -5.83
N LEU A 78 -20.45 3.11 -5.62
CA LEU A 78 -21.01 1.97 -4.90
C LEU A 78 -20.98 2.23 -3.40
N ARG A 79 -22.01 1.72 -2.71
CA ARG A 79 -22.02 1.59 -1.25
C ARG A 79 -21.94 0.13 -0.87
N SER A 80 -21.27 -0.15 0.25
CA SER A 80 -21.17 -1.49 0.82
C SER A 80 -22.57 -2.05 1.08
N PHE A 81 -23.44 -1.24 1.67
CA PHE A 81 -24.84 -1.56 1.91
C PHE A 81 -25.73 -0.47 1.31
N GLU A 82 -26.77 -0.90 0.59
CA GLU A 82 -27.77 0.03 0.05
C GLU A 82 -28.75 0.38 1.16
N ASP A 83 -28.88 1.68 1.38
CA ASP A 83 -29.64 2.24 2.47
C ASP A 83 -30.60 3.25 1.84
N ASP A 84 -31.88 2.87 1.69
CA ASP A 84 -32.88 3.68 0.95
C ASP A 84 -33.04 5.11 1.50
N ILE A 85 -32.74 5.34 2.79
CA ILE A 85 -32.81 6.66 3.43
C ILE A 85 -31.77 7.64 2.86
N SER A 86 -30.70 7.19 2.20
CA SER A 86 -29.80 8.13 1.49
C SER A 86 -30.47 8.88 0.34
N LYS A 87 -31.64 8.40 -0.13
CA LYS A 87 -32.48 9.09 -1.12
C LYS A 87 -33.46 10.08 -0.48
N SER A 88 -33.84 9.89 0.78
CA SER A 88 -34.68 10.82 1.52
C SER A 88 -33.76 11.76 2.31
N GLN A 89 -33.66 13.02 1.92
CA GLN A 89 -32.86 14.05 2.64
C GLN A 89 -33.39 14.37 4.07
N ILE A 90 -34.11 13.45 4.70
CA ILE A 90 -34.68 13.58 6.04
C ILE A 90 -33.68 12.95 7.03
N PRO A 91 -33.17 13.71 8.02
CA PRO A 91 -32.32 13.18 9.07
C PRO A 91 -33.02 12.03 9.80
N LEU A 92 -32.29 10.94 10.04
CA LEU A 92 -32.76 9.87 10.91
C LEU A 92 -33.01 10.42 12.33
N PRO A 93 -34.10 10.02 13.01
CA PRO A 93 -34.27 10.29 14.42
C PRO A 93 -33.12 9.68 15.23
N ASP A 94 -32.65 10.38 16.26
CA ASP A 94 -31.50 9.92 17.07
C ASP A 94 -31.75 8.55 17.73
N ALA A 95 -33.01 8.15 17.96
CA ALA A 95 -33.38 6.86 18.53
C ALA A 95 -33.01 5.64 17.66
N ASP A 96 -32.79 5.84 16.35
CA ASP A 96 -32.42 4.77 15.41
C ASP A 96 -30.90 4.65 15.21
N LEU A 97 -30.13 5.56 15.80
CA LEU A 97 -28.67 5.59 15.76
C LEU A 97 -28.09 4.84 16.96
N LEU A 98 -27.08 4.03 16.69
CA LEU A 98 -26.30 3.31 17.68
C LEU A 98 -25.01 4.07 17.92
N LYS A 99 -24.79 4.50 19.16
CA LYS A 99 -23.54 5.08 19.63
C LYS A 99 -23.27 4.57 21.05
N PRO A 100 -22.07 4.05 21.34
CA PRO A 100 -21.76 3.61 22.69
C PRO A 100 -21.56 4.81 23.63
N ASP A 101 -21.81 4.58 24.91
CA ASP A 101 -21.46 5.52 25.98
C ASP A 101 -19.92 5.70 26.03
N VAL A 102 -19.47 6.93 26.19
CA VAL A 102 -18.04 7.29 26.37
C VAL A 102 -17.42 6.50 27.54
N LYS A 103 -18.18 6.22 28.60
CA LYS A 103 -17.73 5.39 29.72
C LYS A 103 -17.35 3.97 29.28
N LEU A 104 -18.09 3.37 28.35
CA LEU A 104 -17.76 2.05 27.81
C LEU A 104 -16.50 2.13 26.93
N MET A 105 -16.32 3.21 26.17
CA MET A 105 -15.09 3.43 25.40
C MET A 105 -13.87 3.55 26.31
N LEU A 106 -13.95 4.31 27.41
CA LEU A 106 -12.89 4.42 28.41
C LEU A 106 -12.56 3.06 29.04
N GLN A 107 -13.58 2.29 29.43
CA GLN A 107 -13.38 0.94 29.96
C GLN A 107 -12.74 -0.01 28.94
N SER A 108 -13.03 0.15 27.64
CA SER A 108 -12.42 -0.65 26.59
C SER A 108 -10.90 -0.41 26.49
N VAL A 109 -10.47 0.84 26.69
CA VAL A 109 -9.05 1.23 26.75
C VAL A 109 -8.39 0.63 27.99
N GLU A 110 -8.99 0.83 29.17
CA GLU A 110 -8.45 0.32 30.45
C GLU A 110 -8.24 -1.20 30.42
N LYS A 111 -9.20 -1.94 29.87
CA LYS A 111 -9.15 -3.40 29.78
C LYS A 111 -8.42 -3.91 28.55
N ARG A 112 -8.07 -3.05 27.59
CA ARG A 112 -7.56 -3.42 26.25
C ARG A 112 -8.46 -4.47 25.58
N ALA A 113 -9.76 -4.28 25.70
CA ALA A 113 -10.82 -5.15 25.15
C ALA A 113 -11.52 -4.45 23.98
N ALA A 114 -12.07 -5.22 23.05
CA ALA A 114 -12.83 -4.66 21.93
C ALA A 114 -14.24 -4.24 22.39
N LEU A 115 -14.63 -2.99 22.11
CA LEU A 115 -16.00 -2.53 22.29
C LEU A 115 -16.84 -2.97 21.08
N CYS A 116 -17.62 -4.03 21.25
CA CYS A 116 -18.41 -4.64 20.20
C CYS A 116 -19.89 -4.28 20.28
N VAL A 117 -20.60 -4.51 19.18
CA VAL A 117 -22.05 -4.41 19.06
C VAL A 117 -22.62 -5.72 18.52
N ASN A 118 -23.82 -6.12 18.99
CA ASN A 118 -24.55 -7.27 18.46
C ASN A 118 -25.66 -6.86 17.48
N GLU A 119 -26.36 -7.82 16.87
CA GLU A 119 -27.45 -7.55 15.91
C GLU A 119 -28.63 -6.77 16.54
N ALA A 120 -28.84 -6.93 17.85
CA ALA A 120 -29.82 -6.20 18.64
C ALA A 120 -29.35 -4.78 19.01
N GLY A 121 -28.15 -4.36 18.60
CA GLY A 121 -27.57 -3.04 18.89
C GLY A 121 -27.15 -2.83 20.34
N GLU A 122 -26.94 -3.93 21.08
CA GLU A 122 -26.40 -3.89 22.43
C GLU A 122 -24.87 -3.85 22.36
N PHE A 123 -24.23 -3.16 23.32
CA PHE A 123 -22.79 -3.01 23.38
C PHE A 123 -22.17 -3.89 24.46
N SER A 124 -21.01 -4.48 24.17
CA SER A 124 -20.28 -5.32 25.14
C SER A 124 -18.77 -5.24 24.91
N LEU A 125 -18.00 -5.32 26.00
CA LEU A 125 -16.55 -5.45 25.95
C LEU A 125 -16.18 -6.92 25.75
N ARG A 126 -15.39 -7.20 24.71
CA ARG A 126 -14.99 -8.54 24.31
C ARG A 126 -13.48 -8.67 24.28
N ASP A 127 -12.96 -9.66 24.98
CA ASP A 127 -11.56 -10.06 24.88
C ASP A 127 -11.30 -11.00 23.70
N ASN A 128 -12.34 -11.72 23.26
CA ASN A 128 -12.32 -12.69 22.17
C ASN A 128 -13.77 -12.95 21.66
N ASP A 129 -13.91 -13.88 20.71
CA ASP A 129 -15.20 -14.31 20.14
C ASP A 129 -16.02 -13.17 19.52
N TYR A 130 -15.33 -12.26 18.86
CA TYR A 130 -15.91 -11.25 17.97
C TYR A 130 -15.19 -11.27 16.63
N VAL A 131 -15.82 -10.69 15.62
CA VAL A 131 -15.16 -10.38 14.34
C VAL A 131 -14.96 -8.87 14.21
N ALA A 132 -13.81 -8.45 13.69
CA ALA A 132 -13.55 -7.04 13.42
C ALA A 132 -13.89 -6.72 11.97
N MET A 133 -14.65 -5.66 11.73
CA MET A 133 -14.98 -5.22 10.39
C MET A 133 -13.87 -4.32 9.85
N SER A 134 -13.51 -4.53 8.59
CA SER A 134 -12.51 -3.78 7.84
C SER A 134 -13.18 -3.23 6.59
N HIS A 135 -13.43 -1.93 6.54
CA HIS A 135 -14.31 -1.31 5.54
C HIS A 135 -13.81 0.06 5.06
N VAL A 136 -14.47 0.56 4.00
CA VAL A 136 -14.23 1.90 3.48
C VAL A 136 -15.32 2.84 3.99
N TRP A 137 -14.93 3.86 4.75
CA TRP A 137 -15.90 4.78 5.40
C TRP A 137 -16.84 5.45 4.39
N ILE A 138 -16.27 5.98 3.29
CA ILE A 138 -17.04 6.69 2.25
C ILE A 138 -18.00 5.78 1.47
N GLU A 139 -17.86 4.46 1.58
CA GLU A 139 -18.78 3.48 1.01
C GLU A 139 -20.00 3.21 1.90
N GLY A 140 -20.21 4.01 2.95
CA GLY A 140 -21.45 4.02 3.73
C GLY A 140 -21.41 3.23 5.03
N VAL A 141 -20.22 2.94 5.57
CA VAL A 141 -20.04 2.28 6.88
C VAL A 141 -19.34 3.21 7.89
N GLY A 142 -19.10 4.47 7.52
CA GLY A 142 -18.67 5.51 8.45
C GLY A 142 -19.83 6.07 9.28
N ALA A 143 -19.50 6.62 10.46
CA ALA A 143 -20.44 7.46 11.21
C ALA A 143 -20.91 8.65 10.36
N ASP A 144 -22.06 9.21 10.70
CA ASP A 144 -22.50 10.46 10.08
C ASP A 144 -21.56 11.63 10.41
N LEU A 145 -21.75 12.76 9.71
CA LEU A 145 -20.84 13.91 9.80
C LEU A 145 -20.74 14.47 11.24
N ASP A 146 -21.83 14.35 11.98
CA ASP A 146 -22.01 14.81 13.37
C ASP A 146 -21.57 13.76 14.41
N ASN A 147 -20.99 12.63 13.96
CA ASN A 147 -20.53 11.55 14.82
C ASN A 147 -21.63 11.03 15.78
N ARG A 148 -22.90 11.04 15.37
CA ARG A 148 -24.06 10.60 16.17
C ARG A 148 -24.20 9.08 16.23
N GLY A 149 -23.47 8.35 15.40
CA GLY A 149 -23.37 6.89 15.43
C GLY A 149 -23.70 6.24 14.09
N LEU A 150 -24.05 4.94 14.12
CA LEU A 150 -24.46 4.18 12.94
C LEU A 150 -25.95 3.80 12.99
N PRO A 151 -26.67 3.80 11.86
CA PRO A 151 -28.05 3.32 11.81
C PRO A 151 -28.16 1.85 12.22
N ARG A 152 -29.13 1.50 13.08
CA ARG A 152 -29.39 0.11 13.49
C ARG A 152 -29.61 -0.84 12.31
N ARG A 153 -30.24 -0.36 11.24
CA ARG A 153 -30.45 -1.14 9.99
C ARG A 153 -29.14 -1.52 9.30
N LEU A 154 -28.11 -0.67 9.36
CA LEU A 154 -26.80 -0.96 8.79
C LEU A 154 -26.15 -2.12 9.53
N ILE A 155 -26.24 -2.11 10.87
CA ILE A 155 -25.76 -3.22 11.70
C ILE A 155 -26.48 -4.53 11.34
N LYS A 156 -27.81 -4.50 11.21
CA LYS A 156 -28.58 -5.67 10.74
C LYS A 156 -28.16 -6.15 9.35
N SER A 157 -27.91 -5.22 8.42
CA SER A 157 -27.42 -5.55 7.07
C SER A 157 -26.04 -6.22 7.10
N ILE A 158 -25.12 -5.74 7.96
CA ILE A 158 -23.82 -6.36 8.19
C ILE A 158 -23.99 -7.78 8.73
N PHE A 159 -24.76 -7.97 9.81
CA PHE A 159 -25.02 -9.29 10.39
C PHE A 159 -25.67 -10.26 9.40
N SER A 160 -26.65 -9.80 8.63
CA SER A 160 -27.29 -10.60 7.59
C SER A 160 -26.27 -11.07 6.54
N ARG A 161 -25.34 -10.19 6.18
CA ARG A 161 -24.29 -10.47 5.21
C ARG A 161 -23.22 -11.45 5.70
N ILE A 162 -22.93 -11.44 7.00
CA ILE A 162 -21.91 -12.32 7.61
C ILE A 162 -22.52 -13.48 8.39
N ARG A 163 -23.82 -13.77 8.21
CA ARG A 163 -24.56 -14.77 8.98
C ARG A 163 -23.91 -16.15 8.98
N SER A 164 -23.26 -16.53 7.88
CA SER A 164 -22.52 -17.81 7.76
C SER A 164 -21.33 -17.94 8.70
N LEU A 165 -20.83 -16.84 9.27
CA LEU A 165 -19.71 -16.85 10.22
C LEU A 165 -20.12 -17.22 11.66
N ASN A 166 -21.43 -17.28 11.93
CA ASN A 166 -22.02 -17.58 13.24
C ASN A 166 -21.36 -16.77 14.38
N THR A 167 -21.35 -15.45 14.23
CA THR A 167 -20.78 -14.50 15.19
C THR A 167 -21.89 -13.69 15.82
N GLU A 168 -21.83 -13.51 17.13
CA GLU A 168 -22.78 -12.67 17.87
C GLU A 168 -22.32 -11.21 17.94
N TRP A 169 -21.00 -11.01 17.99
CA TRP A 169 -20.38 -9.71 18.23
C TRP A 169 -19.54 -9.27 17.03
N ILE A 170 -19.71 -8.00 16.64
CA ILE A 170 -18.82 -7.34 15.68
C ILE A 170 -18.15 -6.12 16.32
N TRP A 171 -16.92 -5.85 15.95
CA TRP A 171 -16.23 -4.59 16.23
C TRP A 171 -16.19 -3.72 14.97
N LEU A 172 -16.50 -2.44 15.12
CA LEU A 172 -16.52 -1.42 14.06
C LEU A 172 -15.79 -0.18 14.56
N ASP A 173 -14.75 0.26 13.85
CA ASP A 173 -13.98 1.46 14.19
C ASP A 173 -14.87 2.71 14.28
N SER A 174 -15.88 2.80 13.42
CA SER A 174 -16.80 3.92 13.26
C SER A 174 -17.78 4.06 14.43
N LEU A 175 -17.86 3.05 15.31
CA LEU A 175 -18.57 3.13 16.59
C LEU A 175 -17.62 3.23 17.78
N ALA A 176 -16.48 2.55 17.70
CA ALA A 176 -15.56 2.40 18.82
C ALA A 176 -14.55 3.55 18.94
N ILE A 177 -14.35 4.36 17.90
CA ILE A 177 -13.36 5.43 17.86
C ILE A 177 -14.06 6.76 17.59
N PRO A 178 -13.87 7.78 18.45
CA PRO A 178 -14.36 9.13 18.18
C PRO A 178 -13.87 9.64 16.82
N GLY A 179 -14.82 10.03 15.96
CA GLY A 179 -14.58 10.60 14.65
C GLY A 179 -15.54 11.75 14.37
N GLY A 180 -15.74 12.08 13.09
CA GLY A 180 -16.59 13.18 12.65
C GLY A 180 -15.84 14.21 11.80
N VAL A 181 -16.59 15.10 11.16
CA VAL A 181 -16.01 16.23 10.40
C VAL A 181 -15.73 17.42 11.32
N GLU A 182 -16.49 17.52 12.42
CA GLU A 182 -16.25 18.53 13.45
C GLU A 182 -14.96 18.24 14.23
N ALA A 183 -14.35 19.31 14.74
CA ALA A 183 -13.17 19.20 15.58
C ALA A 183 -13.55 18.47 16.88
N LEU A 184 -12.85 17.38 17.17
CA LEU A 184 -12.99 16.66 18.44
C LEU A 184 -12.61 17.57 19.61
N THR A 185 -13.29 17.41 20.74
CA THR A 185 -12.86 18.02 22.00
C THR A 185 -11.50 17.47 22.42
N LEU A 186 -10.77 18.20 23.27
CA LEU A 186 -9.48 17.73 23.80
C LEU A 186 -9.59 16.34 24.44
N HIS A 187 -10.66 16.11 25.20
CA HIS A 187 -10.92 14.83 25.85
C HIS A 187 -11.17 13.70 24.83
N GLU A 188 -11.89 13.97 23.75
CA GLU A 188 -12.12 12.99 22.67
C GLU A 188 -10.85 12.69 21.89
N GLU A 189 -9.97 13.67 21.67
CA GLU A 189 -8.64 13.45 21.08
C GLU A 189 -7.77 12.56 21.98
N GLU A 190 -7.74 12.80 23.30
CA GLU A 190 -7.03 11.95 24.27
C GLU A 190 -7.57 10.50 24.28
N LEU A 191 -8.89 10.36 24.23
CA LEU A 191 -9.55 9.05 24.13
C LEU A 191 -9.20 8.37 22.80
N LYS A 192 -9.25 9.08 21.68
CA LYS A 192 -8.87 8.58 20.36
C LYS A 192 -7.43 8.11 20.31
N VAL A 193 -6.50 8.87 20.89
CA VAL A 193 -5.09 8.46 21.02
C VAL A 193 -4.98 7.14 21.78
N SER A 194 -5.71 7.02 22.89
CA SER A 194 -5.70 5.81 23.72
C SER A 194 -6.28 4.59 22.99
N LEU A 195 -7.35 4.79 22.21
CA LEU A 195 -7.98 3.76 21.38
C LEU A 195 -7.09 3.34 20.20
N ILE A 196 -6.42 4.27 19.53
CA ILE A 196 -5.43 3.97 18.48
C ILE A 196 -4.34 3.03 19.03
N ASN A 197 -3.88 3.29 20.27
CA ASN A 197 -2.91 2.45 20.96
C ASN A 197 -3.44 1.07 21.40
N CYS A 198 -4.75 0.82 21.29
CA CYS A 198 -5.40 -0.46 21.56
C CYS A 198 -5.75 -1.25 20.28
N LEU A 199 -5.73 -0.60 19.10
CA LEU A 199 -6.10 -1.23 17.82
C LEU A 199 -5.31 -2.51 17.53
N ALA A 200 -4.04 -2.55 17.95
CA ALA A 200 -3.20 -3.73 17.77
C ALA A 200 -3.83 -4.98 18.40
N ASP A 201 -4.39 -4.84 19.59
CA ASP A 201 -5.01 -5.95 20.32
C ASP A 201 -6.38 -6.30 19.75
N VAL A 202 -7.16 -5.28 19.35
CA VAL A 202 -8.45 -5.50 18.71
C VAL A 202 -8.34 -6.40 17.49
N TYR A 203 -7.38 -6.14 16.59
CA TYR A 203 -7.23 -6.97 15.39
C TYR A 203 -6.57 -8.32 15.66
N ARG A 204 -5.66 -8.41 16.63
CA ARG A 204 -4.98 -9.68 16.98
C ARG A 204 -5.89 -10.66 17.72
N LYS A 205 -6.80 -10.15 18.57
CA LYS A 205 -7.72 -10.96 19.39
C LYS A 205 -9.03 -11.29 18.68
N ALA A 206 -9.34 -10.63 17.57
CA ALA A 206 -10.52 -10.94 16.77
C ALA A 206 -10.44 -12.37 16.22
N LYS A 207 -11.58 -13.07 16.23
CA LYS A 207 -11.72 -14.40 15.59
C LYS A 207 -11.37 -14.34 14.11
N ALA A 208 -11.79 -13.25 13.45
CA ALA A 208 -11.41 -12.92 12.09
C ALA A 208 -11.59 -11.41 11.85
N VAL A 209 -10.87 -10.90 10.85
CA VAL A 209 -11.16 -9.60 10.23
C VAL A 209 -11.97 -9.84 8.96
N VAL A 210 -13.12 -9.18 8.86
CA VAL A 210 -14.04 -9.30 7.73
C VAL A 210 -13.90 -8.07 6.85
N ILE A 211 -13.45 -8.27 5.62
CA ILE A 211 -13.22 -7.23 4.63
C ILE A 211 -14.51 -6.98 3.86
N LEU A 212 -14.97 -5.72 3.92
CA LEU A 212 -16.14 -5.21 3.22
C LEU A 212 -15.69 -4.11 2.24
N ASP A 213 -15.70 -4.45 0.96
CA ASP A 213 -15.44 -3.53 -0.16
C ASP A 213 -16.68 -3.51 -1.06
N ALA A 214 -17.18 -2.32 -1.39
CA ALA A 214 -18.44 -2.18 -2.12
C ALA A 214 -18.43 -2.85 -3.49
N LEU A 215 -17.29 -2.89 -4.19
CA LEU A 215 -17.16 -3.55 -5.47
C LEU A 215 -17.18 -5.07 -5.30
N VAL A 216 -16.42 -5.61 -4.33
CA VAL A 216 -16.37 -7.05 -4.04
C VAL A 216 -17.72 -7.58 -3.54
N LEU A 217 -18.47 -6.78 -2.78
CA LEU A 217 -19.82 -7.13 -2.34
C LEU A 217 -20.81 -7.31 -3.51
N ARG A 218 -20.49 -6.86 -4.72
CA ARG A 218 -21.27 -7.12 -5.93
C ARG A 218 -20.80 -8.36 -6.71
N LEU A 219 -19.67 -8.97 -6.37
CA LEU A 219 -19.12 -10.12 -7.08
C LEU A 219 -19.92 -11.41 -6.80
N ARG A 220 -20.52 -11.99 -7.84
CA ARG A 220 -21.19 -13.30 -7.80
C ARG A 220 -20.21 -14.45 -8.03
N SER A 221 -19.19 -14.53 -7.17
CA SER A 221 -18.18 -15.59 -7.23
C SER A 221 -17.56 -15.79 -5.85
N VAL A 222 -17.13 -17.01 -5.58
CA VAL A 222 -16.24 -17.37 -4.47
C VAL A 222 -14.91 -17.92 -4.98
N ASP A 223 -14.66 -17.87 -6.30
CA ASP A 223 -13.36 -18.24 -6.86
C ASP A 223 -12.29 -17.28 -6.33
N PRO A 224 -11.25 -17.77 -5.65
CA PRO A 224 -10.33 -16.86 -4.98
C PRO A 224 -9.54 -15.96 -5.96
N ALA A 225 -9.34 -16.36 -7.22
CA ALA A 225 -8.68 -15.47 -8.19
C ALA A 225 -9.62 -14.35 -8.67
N ASP A 226 -10.91 -14.64 -8.91
CA ASP A 226 -11.89 -13.59 -9.21
C ASP A 226 -11.95 -12.57 -8.07
N VAL A 227 -11.99 -13.05 -6.82
CA VAL A 227 -12.01 -12.19 -5.62
C VAL A 227 -10.75 -11.32 -5.57
N GLY A 228 -9.57 -11.90 -5.80
CA GLY A 228 -8.32 -11.14 -5.84
C GLY A 228 -8.32 -10.04 -6.89
N VAL A 229 -8.80 -10.33 -8.10
CA VAL A 229 -8.90 -9.32 -9.19
C VAL A 229 -9.84 -8.18 -8.79
N ILE A 230 -11.04 -8.49 -8.30
CA ILE A 230 -12.03 -7.46 -7.97
C ILE A 230 -11.61 -6.67 -6.72
N LEU A 231 -11.10 -7.32 -5.68
CA LEU A 231 -10.62 -6.64 -4.47
C LEU A 231 -9.47 -5.69 -4.79
N ARG A 232 -8.59 -6.06 -5.73
CA ARG A 232 -7.50 -5.17 -6.15
C ARG A 232 -8.00 -3.92 -6.87
N CYS A 233 -9.12 -4.01 -7.57
CA CYS A 233 -9.82 -2.89 -8.21
C CYS A 233 -10.71 -2.09 -7.24
N GLY A 234 -10.93 -2.59 -6.02
CA GLY A 234 -11.74 -1.97 -4.99
C GLY A 234 -11.03 -0.83 -4.26
N ALA A 235 -11.81 0.02 -3.58
CA ALA A 235 -11.28 1.15 -2.83
C ALA A 235 -10.56 0.70 -1.55
N TRP A 236 -10.91 -0.47 -1.00
CA TRP A 236 -10.33 -1.00 0.23
C TRP A 236 -8.80 -1.12 0.16
N MET A 237 -8.27 -1.58 -0.98
CA MET A 237 -6.83 -1.73 -1.21
C MET A 237 -6.07 -0.39 -1.30
N THR A 238 -6.78 0.73 -1.40
CA THR A 238 -6.18 2.07 -1.51
C THR A 238 -6.07 2.78 -0.16
N ARG A 239 -6.61 2.22 0.93
CA ARG A 239 -6.58 2.88 2.25
C ARG A 239 -5.35 2.48 3.05
N MET A 240 -4.78 3.44 3.78
CA MET A 240 -3.62 3.19 4.65
C MET A 240 -3.99 2.29 5.84
N TRP A 241 -5.11 2.58 6.50
CA TRP A 241 -5.59 1.83 7.67
C TRP A 241 -5.83 0.34 7.39
N THR A 242 -6.27 0.00 6.18
CA THR A 242 -6.54 -1.39 5.81
C THR A 242 -5.28 -2.26 5.71
N TYR A 243 -4.08 -1.66 5.58
CA TYR A 243 -2.81 -2.37 5.73
C TYR A 243 -2.65 -2.95 7.14
N GLN A 244 -2.90 -2.13 8.15
CA GLN A 244 -2.79 -2.54 9.55
C GLN A 244 -3.79 -3.65 9.88
N GLU A 245 -5.03 -3.50 9.41
CA GLU A 245 -6.13 -4.43 9.65
C GLU A 245 -5.78 -5.85 9.18
N ILE A 246 -5.22 -6.00 7.97
CA ILE A 246 -4.83 -7.30 7.43
C ILE A 246 -3.51 -7.83 8.00
N LYS A 247 -2.57 -6.94 8.36
CA LYS A 247 -1.27 -7.35 8.89
C LYS A 247 -1.32 -7.85 10.33
N LEU A 248 -2.27 -7.36 11.12
CA LEU A 248 -2.38 -7.74 12.53
C LEU A 248 -3.22 -9.00 12.75
N THR A 249 -4.20 -9.26 11.88
CA THR A 249 -5.10 -10.41 12.04
C THR A 249 -4.44 -11.74 11.71
N GLU A 250 -4.91 -12.81 12.36
CA GLU A 250 -4.55 -14.19 12.01
C GLU A 250 -5.42 -14.76 10.89
N HIS A 251 -6.68 -14.33 10.86
CA HIS A 251 -7.68 -14.80 9.91
C HIS A 251 -8.36 -13.59 9.27
N ALA A 252 -8.35 -13.54 7.94
CA ALA A 252 -9.07 -12.52 7.18
C ALA A 252 -10.00 -13.18 6.17
N LEU A 253 -11.19 -12.61 6.03
CA LEU A 253 -12.25 -13.09 5.16
C LEU A 253 -12.72 -11.94 4.27
N VAL A 254 -12.70 -12.15 2.96
CA VAL A 254 -13.21 -11.19 1.97
C VAL A 254 -14.64 -11.57 1.63
N VAL A 255 -15.60 -10.68 1.85
CA VAL A 255 -17.01 -11.00 1.66
C VAL A 255 -17.47 -10.62 0.26
N THR A 256 -17.94 -11.61 -0.51
CA THR A 256 -18.52 -11.43 -1.84
C THR A 256 -20.04 -11.44 -1.78
N LYS A 257 -20.71 -11.40 -2.94
CA LYS A 257 -22.16 -11.59 -2.99
C LYS A 257 -22.60 -12.99 -2.53
N GLU A 258 -21.83 -14.01 -2.89
CA GLU A 258 -22.17 -15.42 -2.66
C GLU A 258 -21.67 -15.94 -1.30
N GLY A 259 -20.59 -15.36 -0.77
CA GLY A 259 -20.07 -15.77 0.53
C GLY A 259 -18.68 -15.22 0.85
N PRO A 260 -18.17 -15.52 2.05
CA PRO A 260 -16.81 -15.17 2.44
C PRO A 260 -15.78 -16.09 1.76
N VAL A 261 -14.65 -15.51 1.34
CA VAL A 261 -13.46 -16.23 0.86
C VAL A 261 -12.30 -15.95 1.80
N SER A 262 -11.55 -16.99 2.20
CA SER A 262 -10.41 -16.81 3.08
C SER A 262 -9.25 -16.12 2.37
N TRP A 263 -8.64 -15.13 3.03
CA TRP A 263 -7.44 -14.46 2.50
C TRP A 263 -6.31 -15.45 2.24
N LYS A 264 -6.11 -16.39 3.17
CA LYS A 264 -5.06 -17.42 3.06
C LYS A 264 -5.31 -18.34 1.86
N GLU A 265 -6.56 -18.75 1.66
CA GLU A 265 -6.99 -19.55 0.51
C GLU A 265 -6.78 -18.79 -0.79
N MET A 266 -7.12 -17.49 -0.82
CA MET A 266 -6.87 -16.61 -1.96
C MET A 266 -5.39 -16.53 -2.32
N VAL A 267 -4.52 -16.24 -1.34
CA VAL A 267 -3.07 -16.17 -1.60
C VAL A 267 -2.52 -17.51 -2.11
N THR A 268 -2.93 -18.61 -1.49
CA THR A 268 -2.49 -19.98 -1.86
C THR A 268 -2.95 -20.34 -3.26
N THR A 269 -4.22 -20.09 -3.58
CA THR A 269 -4.79 -20.37 -4.91
C THR A 269 -4.08 -19.56 -6.00
N LEU A 270 -3.78 -18.29 -5.74
CA LEU A 270 -3.04 -17.44 -6.68
C LEU A 270 -1.61 -17.95 -6.88
N GLN A 271 -0.95 -18.43 -5.82
CA GLN A 271 0.38 -19.04 -5.92
C GLN A 271 0.35 -20.30 -6.79
N GLU A 272 -0.54 -21.25 -6.48
CA GLU A 272 -0.67 -22.51 -7.23
C GLU A 272 -1.05 -22.29 -8.69
N ARG A 273 -1.83 -21.24 -8.99
CA ARG A 273 -2.17 -20.87 -10.37
C ARG A 273 -0.99 -20.21 -11.09
N ALA A 274 -0.18 -19.42 -10.40
CA ALA A 274 1.06 -18.87 -10.95
C ALA A 274 2.05 -19.99 -11.30
N GLU A 275 2.32 -20.89 -10.36
CA GLU A 275 3.18 -22.08 -10.57
C GLU A 275 2.68 -22.95 -11.72
N ARG A 276 1.35 -23.13 -11.86
CA ARG A 276 0.78 -23.84 -13.01
C ARG A 276 0.89 -23.10 -14.34
N ASP A 277 0.96 -21.77 -14.35
CA ASP A 277 1.05 -20.98 -15.58
C ASP A 277 2.49 -20.94 -16.12
N SER A 278 3.49 -20.78 -15.24
CA SER A 278 4.92 -20.59 -15.58
C SER A 278 5.88 -21.69 -15.10
N GLY A 279 5.41 -22.72 -14.41
CA GLY A 279 6.22 -23.81 -13.81
C GLY A 279 6.70 -23.49 -12.39
N GLU A 280 7.12 -22.25 -12.14
CA GLU A 280 7.51 -21.69 -10.84
C GLU A 280 7.11 -20.20 -10.76
N VAL A 281 6.92 -19.66 -9.56
CA VAL A 281 6.70 -18.21 -9.37
C VAL A 281 7.97 -17.45 -9.78
N GLN A 282 7.97 -16.86 -10.98
CA GLN A 282 9.13 -16.15 -11.51
C GLN A 282 9.25 -14.73 -10.96
N ILE A 283 10.49 -14.30 -10.71
CA ILE A 283 10.84 -12.90 -10.42
C ILE A 283 11.91 -12.46 -11.44
N PRO A 284 11.59 -11.57 -12.39
CA PRO A 284 10.32 -10.87 -12.56
C PRO A 284 9.19 -11.79 -13.08
N PRO A 285 7.93 -11.51 -12.71
CA PRO A 285 6.81 -12.31 -13.16
C PRO A 285 6.58 -12.12 -14.66
N HIS A 286 6.27 -13.21 -15.36
CA HIS A 286 5.92 -13.25 -16.79
C HIS A 286 4.64 -14.07 -17.06
N ASP A 287 3.87 -14.28 -16.00
CA ASP A 287 2.65 -15.08 -15.99
C ASP A 287 1.45 -14.28 -15.49
N LYS A 288 0.28 -14.89 -15.61
CA LYS A 288 -0.99 -14.25 -15.29
C LYS A 288 -1.15 -13.92 -13.80
N TYR A 289 -0.71 -14.79 -12.89
CA TYR A 289 -1.15 -14.74 -11.48
C TYR A 289 -0.07 -14.25 -10.50
N SER A 290 1.21 -14.30 -10.87
CA SER A 290 2.33 -13.97 -9.97
C SER A 290 2.25 -12.55 -9.40
N CYS A 291 1.96 -11.54 -10.22
CA CYS A 291 1.86 -10.17 -9.70
C CYS A 291 0.75 -10.04 -8.65
N LEU A 292 -0.41 -10.65 -8.90
CA LEU A 292 -1.55 -10.64 -7.99
C LEU A 292 -1.24 -11.43 -6.70
N HIS A 293 -0.62 -12.60 -6.83
CA HIS A 293 -0.12 -13.39 -5.70
C HIS A 293 0.84 -12.58 -4.84
N LEU A 294 1.85 -11.94 -5.44
CA LEU A 294 2.84 -11.13 -4.72
C LEU A 294 2.17 -9.96 -3.99
N THR A 295 1.21 -9.27 -4.61
CA THR A 295 0.48 -8.17 -3.95
C THR A 295 -0.24 -8.63 -2.69
N PHE A 296 -0.97 -9.76 -2.73
CA PHE A 296 -1.72 -10.23 -1.58
C PHE A 296 -0.88 -11.01 -0.56
N GLY A 297 0.11 -11.78 -1.02
CA GLY A 297 1.06 -12.49 -0.17
C GLY A 297 1.87 -11.53 0.68
N ARG A 298 2.31 -10.39 0.12
CA ARG A 298 3.00 -9.32 0.88
C ARG A 298 2.16 -8.73 1.99
N LEU A 299 0.83 -8.71 1.87
CA LEU A 299 -0.07 -8.20 2.91
C LEU A 299 -0.40 -9.24 3.97
N GLN A 300 -0.23 -10.52 3.67
CA GLN A 300 -0.50 -11.60 4.61
C GLN A 300 0.35 -11.46 5.88
N ASN A 301 -0.26 -11.74 7.03
CA ASN A 301 0.44 -11.74 8.30
C ASN A 301 1.44 -12.90 8.38
N HIS A 302 2.71 -12.59 8.64
CA HIS A 302 3.76 -13.55 8.93
C HIS A 302 4.33 -13.29 10.32
N ARG A 303 3.61 -13.73 11.36
CA ARG A 303 3.96 -13.48 12.79
C ARG A 303 5.43 -13.72 13.14
N LYS A 304 6.06 -14.73 12.52
CA LYS A 304 7.48 -15.08 12.76
C LYS A 304 8.47 -14.05 12.21
N LEU A 305 8.14 -13.40 11.10
CA LEU A 305 9.01 -12.43 10.43
C LEU A 305 8.79 -11.01 10.97
N GLY A 306 7.62 -10.73 11.54
CA GLY A 306 7.24 -9.38 11.95
C GLY A 306 6.90 -8.49 10.75
N VAL A 307 6.90 -7.17 10.98
CA VAL A 307 6.70 -6.16 9.94
C VAL A 307 7.97 -5.34 9.83
N SER A 308 8.62 -5.35 8.67
CA SER A 308 9.83 -4.54 8.41
C SER A 308 9.49 -3.23 7.69
N LEU A 309 10.37 -2.23 7.75
CA LEU A 309 10.18 -0.98 6.97
C LEU A 309 10.10 -1.21 5.45
N PRO A 310 10.88 -2.12 4.82
CA PRO A 310 10.63 -2.54 3.44
C PRO A 310 9.24 -3.13 3.21
N ASP A 311 8.70 -3.93 4.15
CA ASP A 311 7.34 -4.46 4.04
C ASP A 311 6.29 -3.34 4.09
N LEU A 312 6.51 -2.32 4.93
CA LEU A 312 5.66 -1.12 4.97
C LEU A 312 5.75 -0.36 3.65
N ALA A 313 6.95 -0.09 3.15
CA ALA A 313 7.15 0.65 1.90
C ALA A 313 6.49 -0.05 0.71
N LEU A 314 6.63 -1.36 0.61
CA LEU A 314 5.98 -2.18 -0.42
C LEU A 314 4.46 -2.27 -0.25
N GLY A 315 4.00 -2.48 0.98
CA GLY A 315 2.57 -2.68 1.28
C GLY A 315 1.74 -1.39 1.25
N CYS A 316 2.38 -0.24 1.46
CA CYS A 316 1.75 1.07 1.59
C CYS A 316 1.97 2.01 0.40
N GLY A 317 2.84 1.65 -0.55
CA GLY A 317 3.19 2.49 -1.70
C GLY A 317 1.99 3.00 -2.53
N TYR A 318 0.90 2.23 -2.60
CA TYR A 318 -0.32 2.61 -3.33
C TYR A 318 -1.50 3.00 -2.43
N ARG A 319 -1.24 3.30 -1.16
CA ARG A 319 -2.26 3.57 -0.15
C ARG A 319 -2.29 5.05 0.25
N ASN A 320 -3.45 5.54 0.64
CA ASN A 320 -3.72 6.90 1.07
C ASN A 320 -4.49 6.90 2.40
N ALA A 321 -4.21 7.86 3.28
CA ALA A 321 -4.83 7.95 4.60
C ALA A 321 -5.90 9.05 4.74
N GLY A 322 -6.14 9.85 3.70
CA GLY A 322 -7.06 11.01 3.70
C GLY A 322 -6.52 12.21 4.51
N CYS A 323 -5.94 11.94 5.68
CA CYS A 323 -5.20 12.88 6.52
C CYS A 323 -3.71 12.56 6.51
N HIS A 324 -2.86 13.58 6.37
CA HIS A 324 -1.40 13.38 6.28
C HIS A 324 -0.81 12.67 7.52
N LEU A 325 -1.35 12.95 8.71
CA LEU A 325 -0.88 12.37 9.97
C LEU A 325 -1.19 10.87 10.09
N ASP A 326 -2.27 10.43 9.44
CA ASP A 326 -2.72 9.04 9.49
C ASP A 326 -1.80 8.09 8.70
N HIS A 327 -0.96 8.63 7.80
CA HIS A 327 0.13 7.87 7.18
C HIS A 327 1.13 7.30 8.20
N ALA A 328 1.30 7.97 9.34
CA ALA A 328 2.10 7.44 10.44
C ALA A 328 1.24 6.68 11.47
N ARG A 329 0.08 7.21 11.87
CA ARG A 329 -0.75 6.56 12.92
C ARG A 329 -1.11 5.11 12.59
N ALA A 330 -1.43 4.81 11.33
CA ALA A 330 -1.75 3.45 10.90
C ALA A 330 -0.57 2.47 11.02
N LEU A 331 0.67 2.96 11.08
CA LEU A 331 1.87 2.12 11.17
C LEU A 331 2.20 1.71 12.59
N PHE A 332 1.94 2.60 13.55
CA PHE A 332 2.37 2.45 14.94
C PHE A 332 1.93 1.11 15.56
N PRO A 333 0.65 0.69 15.41
CA PRO A 333 0.19 -0.59 15.93
C PRO A 333 0.90 -1.81 15.31
N THR A 334 1.25 -1.75 14.02
CA THR A 334 1.96 -2.84 13.33
C THR A 334 3.41 -2.99 13.78
N MET A 335 4.02 -1.89 14.23
CA MET A 335 5.40 -1.81 14.67
C MET A 335 5.56 -1.92 16.20
N GLY A 336 4.45 -2.03 16.94
CA GLY A 336 4.47 -2.04 18.41
C GLY A 336 4.85 -0.69 19.03
N LEU A 337 4.65 0.41 18.32
CA LEU A 337 4.93 1.77 18.78
C LEU A 337 3.70 2.39 19.45
N THR A 338 3.94 3.29 20.40
CA THR A 338 2.88 4.04 21.10
C THR A 338 2.74 5.43 20.50
N TRP A 339 1.53 5.74 20.02
CA TRP A 339 1.15 7.05 19.52
C TRP A 339 1.00 8.06 20.66
N LYS A 340 1.44 9.30 20.45
CA LYS A 340 1.30 10.43 21.39
C LYS A 340 0.56 11.59 20.74
N MET A 341 -0.24 12.30 21.53
CA MET A 341 -1.11 13.38 21.04
C MET A 341 -0.34 14.51 20.34
N ASN A 342 0.87 14.83 20.83
CA ASN A 342 1.68 15.94 20.33
C ASN A 342 2.61 15.57 19.17
N TYR A 343 2.51 14.36 18.62
CA TYR A 343 3.27 13.99 17.44
C TYR A 343 2.70 14.64 16.19
N ASP A 344 3.55 15.40 15.49
CA ASP A 344 3.37 15.67 14.08
C ASP A 344 3.90 14.49 13.24
N ILE A 345 3.78 14.61 11.91
CA ILE A 345 4.25 13.56 11.01
C ILE A 345 5.77 13.34 11.11
N ALA A 346 6.53 14.40 11.37
CA ALA A 346 7.98 14.33 11.37
C ALA A 346 8.50 13.60 12.62
N GLU A 347 7.98 13.93 13.79
CA GLU A 347 8.33 13.22 15.01
C GLU A 347 7.82 11.78 14.96
N ALA A 348 6.62 11.54 14.41
CA ALA A 348 6.08 10.19 14.28
C ALA A 348 6.93 9.29 13.37
N MET A 349 7.30 9.76 12.18
CA MET A 349 8.10 8.99 11.24
C MET A 349 9.53 8.79 11.73
N LYS A 350 10.09 9.76 12.48
CA LYS A 350 11.35 9.57 13.21
C LYS A 350 11.28 8.41 14.19
N GLN A 351 10.19 8.25 14.95
CA GLN A 351 10.02 7.09 15.83
C GLN A 351 9.95 5.77 15.03
N VAL A 352 9.27 5.77 13.88
CA VAL A 352 9.23 4.61 12.96
C VAL A 352 10.64 4.23 12.50
N TYR A 353 11.46 5.19 12.04
CA TYR A 353 12.83 4.89 11.59
C TYR A 353 13.76 4.46 12.73
N LEU A 354 13.62 5.06 13.91
CA LEU A 354 14.40 4.69 15.09
C LEU A 354 14.12 3.26 15.55
N SER A 355 12.89 2.78 15.37
CA SER A 355 12.49 1.43 15.76
C SER A 355 13.19 0.33 14.95
N GLN A 356 13.62 0.62 13.72
CA GLN A 356 14.26 -0.33 12.81
C GLN A 356 15.34 0.35 11.95
N LYS A 357 16.39 0.84 12.60
CA LYS A 357 17.46 1.62 11.94
C LYS A 357 18.08 0.90 10.75
N GLU A 358 18.38 -0.39 10.89
CA GLU A 358 19.00 -1.20 9.83
C GLU A 358 18.09 -1.29 8.60
N HIS A 359 16.81 -1.59 8.80
CA HIS A 359 15.82 -1.60 7.71
C HIS A 359 15.60 -0.22 7.10
N ALA A 360 15.67 0.85 7.88
CA ALA A 360 15.53 2.20 7.38
C ALA A 360 16.59 2.48 6.31
N THR A 361 17.84 2.05 6.53
CA THR A 361 18.94 2.26 5.57
C THR A 361 18.66 1.67 4.19
N ARG A 362 17.85 0.62 4.10
CA ARG A 362 17.49 -0.04 2.84
C ARG A 362 16.52 0.79 1.98
N LEU A 363 15.98 1.89 2.52
CA LEU A 363 14.98 2.74 1.87
C LEU A 363 15.55 4.00 1.23
N VAL A 364 16.86 4.24 1.35
CA VAL A 364 17.52 5.48 0.87
C VAL A 364 17.27 5.77 -0.61
N LEU A 365 17.20 4.74 -1.46
CA LEU A 365 16.93 4.89 -2.89
C LEU A 365 15.45 4.77 -3.26
N TYR A 366 14.53 4.69 -2.31
CA TYR A 366 13.10 4.79 -2.63
C TYR A 366 12.74 6.25 -2.92
N HIS A 367 11.80 6.47 -3.83
CA HIS A 367 11.42 7.81 -4.28
C HIS A 367 9.94 8.06 -4.41
N GLY A 368 9.50 9.31 -4.41
CA GLY A 368 8.09 9.66 -4.56
C GLY A 368 7.66 10.82 -3.67
N PRO A 369 7.42 10.60 -2.36
CA PRO A 369 7.15 11.68 -1.42
C PRO A 369 8.42 12.50 -1.13
N PRO A 370 8.28 13.68 -0.50
CA PRO A 370 9.41 14.47 -0.03
C PRO A 370 10.30 13.65 0.90
N ARG A 371 11.55 14.07 1.06
CA ARG A 371 12.40 13.50 2.10
C ARG A 371 11.96 13.95 3.50
N HIS A 372 12.13 13.06 4.45
CA HIS A 372 11.96 13.38 5.87
C HIS A 372 13.02 14.40 6.30
N PHE A 373 12.81 15.12 7.40
CA PHE A 373 13.84 16.03 7.93
C PHE A 373 14.96 15.27 8.66
N TRP A 374 14.61 14.17 9.33
CA TRP A 374 15.56 13.35 10.08
C TRP A 374 15.17 11.84 10.16
N PRO A 375 15.97 10.92 9.61
CA PRO A 375 17.15 11.18 8.79
C PRO A 375 16.72 11.76 7.43
N GLY A 376 17.49 12.72 6.90
CA GLY A 376 17.14 13.46 5.69
C GLY A 376 17.13 12.65 4.38
N TRP A 377 17.43 11.35 4.43
CA TRP A 377 17.45 10.45 3.27
C TRP A 377 16.21 9.58 3.24
N ALA A 378 15.56 9.41 4.39
CA ALA A 378 14.39 8.57 4.46
C ALA A 378 13.20 9.28 3.79
N PRO A 379 12.26 8.53 3.21
CA PRO A 379 10.98 9.09 2.78
C PRO A 379 10.24 9.80 3.91
N ALA A 380 9.45 10.83 3.62
CA ALA A 380 8.59 11.46 4.64
C ALA A 380 7.37 10.60 4.98
N THR A 381 6.92 9.75 4.06
CA THR A 381 5.84 8.76 4.24
C THR A 381 6.13 7.53 3.38
N PHE A 382 5.36 6.46 3.56
CA PHE A 382 5.47 5.26 2.71
C PHE A 382 4.53 5.26 1.50
N SER A 383 3.68 6.27 1.39
CA SER A 383 2.72 6.40 0.28
C SER A 383 3.36 7.04 -0.93
N ASP A 384 2.90 6.63 -2.10
CA ASP A 384 3.42 7.06 -3.42
C ASP A 384 4.90 6.74 -3.65
N LEU A 385 5.48 5.80 -2.87
CA LEU A 385 6.83 5.31 -3.10
C LEU A 385 6.90 4.50 -4.41
N LYS A 386 7.98 4.73 -5.17
CA LYS A 386 8.24 4.17 -6.50
C LYS A 386 9.63 3.54 -6.57
N ASP A 387 9.78 2.66 -7.56
CA ASP A 387 11.03 1.97 -7.93
C ASP A 387 11.77 1.40 -6.72
N VAL A 388 11.00 0.60 -5.98
CA VAL A 388 11.36 -0.07 -4.73
C VAL A 388 12.49 -1.09 -4.97
N VAL A 389 13.73 -0.61 -5.00
CA VAL A 389 14.93 -1.47 -4.91
C VAL A 389 15.29 -1.58 -3.44
N VAL A 390 15.05 -2.76 -2.85
CA VAL A 390 15.49 -3.05 -1.48
C VAL A 390 16.99 -3.26 -1.52
N LEU A 391 17.72 -2.33 -0.91
CA LEU A 391 19.17 -2.37 -0.86
C LEU A 391 19.66 -3.33 0.23
N GLU A 392 20.92 -3.75 0.11
CA GLU A 392 21.63 -4.40 1.21
C GLU A 392 21.78 -3.45 2.41
N GLU A 393 21.95 -4.05 3.58
CA GLU A 393 22.14 -3.30 4.82
C GLU A 393 23.35 -2.38 4.77
N SER A 394 23.22 -1.21 5.39
CA SER A 394 24.29 -0.24 5.53
C SER A 394 24.28 0.37 6.92
N ALA A 395 25.35 1.09 7.27
CA ALA A 395 25.56 1.57 8.63
C ALA A 395 24.95 2.96 8.82
N TRP A 396 23.92 3.07 9.66
CA TRP A 396 23.41 4.36 10.10
C TRP A 396 24.35 4.96 11.15
N MET A 397 25.10 5.98 10.76
CA MET A 397 26.05 6.72 11.57
C MET A 397 25.42 8.00 12.16
N ARG A 398 26.07 8.58 13.19
CA ARG A 398 25.59 9.82 13.85
C ARG A 398 25.29 10.96 12.88
N ARG A 399 26.05 11.08 11.79
CA ARG A 399 25.94 12.16 10.80
C ARG A 399 25.25 11.76 9.49
N GLY A 400 24.81 10.50 9.33
CA GLY A 400 24.21 10.07 8.07
C GLY A 400 24.34 8.58 7.82
N LEU A 401 24.39 8.21 6.54
CA LEU A 401 24.45 6.83 6.09
C LEU A 401 25.84 6.50 5.52
N LYS A 402 26.46 5.43 6.02
CA LYS A 402 27.73 4.92 5.51
C LYS A 402 27.49 3.67 4.65
N ARG A 403 27.78 3.80 3.36
CA ARG A 403 27.72 2.73 2.35
C ARG A 403 28.71 3.03 1.24
N ARG A 404 29.04 2.01 0.43
CA ARG A 404 29.72 2.20 -0.86
C ARG A 404 28.69 2.70 -1.88
N TRP A 405 29.08 3.71 -2.66
CA TRP A 405 28.24 4.33 -3.67
C TRP A 405 29.02 4.42 -4.99
N PHE A 406 28.30 4.29 -6.10
CA PHE A 406 28.77 4.87 -7.35
C PHE A 406 28.49 6.37 -7.31
N THR A 407 29.50 7.16 -7.65
CA THR A 407 29.43 8.61 -7.54
C THR A 407 29.72 9.25 -8.89
N SER A 408 28.83 10.13 -9.34
CA SER A 408 29.07 10.98 -10.52
C SER A 408 28.92 12.45 -10.13
N LYS A 409 29.91 13.28 -10.46
CA LYS A 409 29.90 14.70 -10.14
C LYS A 409 28.93 15.43 -11.05
N VAL A 410 28.03 16.24 -10.50
CA VAL A 410 27.10 17.04 -11.31
C VAL A 410 27.80 18.34 -11.72
N ARG A 411 28.05 18.49 -13.02
CA ARG A 411 28.79 19.63 -13.57
C ARG A 411 27.91 20.83 -13.87
N ARG A 412 26.70 20.57 -14.40
CA ARG A 412 25.73 21.62 -14.74
C ARG A 412 24.33 21.02 -14.89
N ILE A 413 23.33 21.87 -14.64
CA ILE A 413 21.92 21.60 -14.93
C ILE A 413 21.60 22.22 -16.30
N ILE A 414 21.02 21.44 -17.19
CA ILE A 414 20.54 21.88 -18.49
C ILE A 414 19.01 22.06 -18.38
N PRO A 415 18.48 23.25 -18.74
CA PRO A 415 17.04 23.51 -18.70
C PRO A 415 16.25 22.45 -19.48
N SER A 416 15.14 22.01 -18.90
CA SER A 416 14.22 21.05 -19.53
C SER A 416 12.76 21.47 -19.27
N LYS A 417 11.81 20.61 -19.65
CA LYS A 417 10.39 20.82 -19.37
C LYS A 417 10.13 20.88 -17.85
N PRO A 418 9.07 21.57 -17.40
CA PRO A 418 8.71 21.65 -15.99
C PRO A 418 8.67 20.27 -15.30
N GLY A 419 9.28 20.16 -14.12
CA GLY A 419 9.37 18.91 -13.35
C GLY A 419 10.42 17.91 -13.84
N ALA A 420 11.20 18.25 -14.86
CA ALA A 420 12.32 17.45 -15.34
C ALA A 420 13.61 18.29 -15.35
N LEU A 421 14.74 17.63 -15.09
CA LEU A 421 16.08 18.19 -15.23
C LEU A 421 16.88 17.34 -16.19
N ILE A 422 17.83 17.95 -16.89
CA ILE A 422 18.91 17.22 -17.55
C ILE A 422 20.20 17.56 -16.81
N LEU A 423 20.88 16.55 -16.27
CA LEU A 423 22.13 16.71 -15.54
C LEU A 423 23.28 16.27 -16.43
N ALA A 424 24.25 17.16 -16.65
CA ALA A 424 25.56 16.77 -17.15
C ALA A 424 26.40 16.28 -15.96
N THR A 425 26.75 15.00 -15.97
CA THR A 425 27.53 14.37 -14.91
C THR A 425 28.86 13.87 -15.42
N GLU A 426 29.90 14.03 -14.63
CA GLU A 426 31.21 13.43 -14.87
C GLU A 426 31.34 12.16 -14.01
N ASN A 427 31.71 11.07 -14.66
CA ASN A 427 31.89 9.77 -14.03
C ASN A 427 33.35 9.59 -13.56
N LEU A 428 33.62 8.53 -12.79
CA LEU A 428 34.95 8.27 -12.21
C LEU A 428 36.06 8.12 -13.27
N ASP A 429 35.72 7.73 -14.49
CA ASP A 429 36.64 7.61 -15.64
C ASP A 429 36.86 8.94 -16.39
N GLY A 430 36.27 10.04 -15.90
CA GLY A 430 36.33 11.36 -16.53
C GLY A 430 35.36 11.55 -17.70
N SER A 431 34.57 10.54 -18.05
CA SER A 431 33.59 10.65 -19.12
C SER A 431 32.37 11.48 -18.68
N GLU A 432 31.87 12.32 -19.57
CA GLU A 432 30.64 13.08 -19.35
C GLU A 432 29.42 12.28 -19.85
N SER A 433 28.34 12.26 -19.07
CA SER A 433 27.04 11.72 -19.45
C SER A 433 25.93 12.74 -19.20
N LEU A 434 24.90 12.71 -20.06
CA LEU A 434 23.67 13.47 -19.88
C LEU A 434 22.59 12.54 -19.34
N ASN A 435 22.02 12.92 -18.20
CA ASN A 435 21.01 12.11 -17.50
C ASN A 435 19.72 12.91 -17.36
N GLY A 436 18.61 12.34 -17.82
CA GLY A 436 17.29 12.89 -17.55
C GLY A 436 16.86 12.52 -16.13
N CYS A 437 16.35 13.48 -15.41
CA CYS A 437 15.94 13.34 -14.03
C CYS A 437 14.54 13.92 -13.84
N TYR A 438 13.76 13.38 -12.90
CA TYR A 438 12.44 13.92 -12.54
C TYR A 438 12.45 14.35 -11.09
N ILE A 439 11.95 15.55 -10.86
CA ILE A 439 11.73 16.03 -9.51
C ILE A 439 10.33 15.58 -9.10
N SER A 440 10.18 15.08 -7.88
CA SER A 440 8.84 14.83 -7.35
C SER A 440 8.03 16.13 -7.35
N LYS A 441 6.77 16.04 -7.76
CA LYS A 441 5.82 17.17 -7.69
C LYS A 441 5.59 17.67 -6.25
N HIS A 442 5.99 16.89 -5.26
CA HIS A 442 5.84 17.22 -3.84
C HIS A 442 7.14 17.76 -3.22
N GLU A 443 8.26 17.76 -3.94
CA GLU A 443 9.54 18.15 -3.36
C GLU A 443 9.57 19.61 -2.93
N ASN A 444 10.35 19.92 -1.88
CA ASN A 444 10.45 21.25 -1.33
C ASN A 444 11.20 22.19 -2.30
N PRO A 445 10.58 23.31 -2.75
CA PRO A 445 11.24 24.27 -3.63
C PRO A 445 12.57 24.80 -3.09
N LYS A 446 12.68 24.98 -1.76
CA LYS A 446 13.93 25.41 -1.12
C LYS A 446 15.05 24.40 -1.35
N SER A 447 14.72 23.11 -1.23
CA SER A 447 15.68 22.04 -1.54
C SER A 447 16.07 22.04 -3.01
N ILE A 448 15.18 22.46 -3.91
CA ILE A 448 15.53 22.56 -5.32
C ILE A 448 16.60 23.64 -5.53
N THR A 449 16.36 24.84 -5.00
CA THR A 449 17.26 25.98 -5.11
C THR A 449 18.62 25.74 -4.45
N GLU A 450 18.63 25.13 -3.26
CA GLU A 450 19.88 24.84 -2.56
C GLU A 450 20.77 23.86 -3.36
N PHE A 451 20.19 22.88 -4.07
CA PHE A 451 20.99 22.00 -4.95
C PHE A 451 21.52 22.71 -6.18
N GLU A 452 20.71 23.59 -6.80
CA GLU A 452 21.17 24.42 -7.93
C GLU A 452 22.39 25.24 -7.51
N ASN A 453 22.40 25.76 -6.28
CA ASN A 453 23.56 26.42 -5.69
C ASN A 453 24.75 25.45 -5.55
N SER A 454 24.56 24.25 -4.99
CA SER A 454 25.63 23.24 -4.88
C SER A 454 26.20 22.82 -6.24
N VAL A 455 25.39 22.78 -7.30
CA VAL A 455 25.88 22.56 -8.67
C VAL A 455 26.77 23.72 -9.12
N SER A 456 26.33 24.97 -8.88
CA SER A 456 27.10 26.15 -9.23
C SER A 456 28.44 26.25 -8.47
N GLU A 457 28.48 25.75 -7.24
CA GLU A 457 29.69 25.67 -6.40
C GLU A 457 30.58 24.47 -6.73
N GLY A 458 30.12 23.55 -7.59
CA GLY A 458 30.82 22.34 -7.95
C GLY A 458 30.92 21.31 -6.82
N THR A 459 29.99 21.35 -5.87
CA THR A 459 29.88 20.44 -4.71
C THR A 459 28.79 19.37 -4.88
N ALA A 460 28.01 19.42 -5.95
CA ALA A 460 26.91 18.49 -6.20
C ALA A 460 27.36 17.15 -6.79
N TYR A 461 26.79 16.05 -6.28
CA TYR A 461 27.05 14.68 -6.73
C TYR A 461 25.76 13.88 -6.83
N LEU A 462 25.75 12.88 -7.72
CA LEU A 462 24.76 11.82 -7.77
C LEU A 462 25.34 10.55 -7.17
N LEU A 463 24.64 9.98 -6.19
CA LEU A 463 24.93 8.68 -5.59
C LEU A 463 23.96 7.62 -6.12
N SER A 464 24.45 6.46 -6.54
CA SER A 464 23.62 5.33 -6.99
C SER A 464 24.19 3.99 -6.54
N ASP A 465 23.35 2.95 -6.54
CA ASP A 465 23.79 1.57 -6.29
C ASP A 465 24.32 0.86 -7.54
N ASP A 466 24.26 1.55 -8.67
CA ASP A 466 24.68 1.06 -9.98
C ASP A 466 25.43 2.15 -10.75
N PRO A 467 26.43 1.81 -11.57
CA PRO A 467 27.12 2.79 -12.39
C PRO A 467 26.21 3.33 -13.50
N LEU A 468 26.32 4.63 -13.81
CA LEU A 468 25.59 5.26 -14.92
C LEU A 468 26.12 4.82 -16.30
N ILE A 469 27.36 4.38 -16.34
CA ILE A 469 28.05 3.92 -17.55
C ILE A 469 28.53 2.48 -17.33
N PRO A 470 28.28 1.56 -18.29
CA PRO A 470 27.61 1.79 -19.57
C PRO A 470 26.10 2.09 -19.40
N LYS A 471 25.51 2.78 -20.40
CA LYS A 471 24.08 3.09 -20.40
C LYS A 471 23.26 1.80 -20.26
N LYS A 472 22.41 1.74 -19.23
CA LYS A 472 21.49 0.62 -19.02
C LYS A 472 20.14 0.90 -19.70
N PRO A 473 19.41 -0.15 -20.13
CA PRO A 473 18.09 0.01 -20.76
C PRO A 473 16.98 0.42 -19.78
N PHE A 474 17.25 0.40 -18.47
CA PHE A 474 16.31 0.76 -17.42
C PHE A 474 16.78 2.00 -16.64
N ALA A 475 15.82 2.68 -15.99
CA ALA A 475 16.11 3.80 -15.12
C ALA A 475 16.86 3.33 -13.87
N ILE A 476 17.88 4.09 -13.48
CA ILE A 476 18.61 3.90 -12.23
C ILE A 476 18.03 4.89 -11.23
N VAL A 477 17.82 4.47 -9.97
CA VAL A 477 17.48 5.43 -8.92
C VAL A 477 18.75 5.89 -8.24
N GLY A 478 18.88 7.21 -8.08
CA GLY A 478 20.00 7.81 -7.38
C GLY A 478 19.57 8.99 -6.52
N LEU A 479 20.45 9.35 -5.60
CA LEU A 479 20.29 10.45 -4.66
C LEU A 479 21.22 11.59 -5.05
N LEU A 480 20.70 12.79 -5.24
CA LEU A 480 21.56 13.97 -5.35
C LEU A 480 21.96 14.46 -3.95
N VAL A 481 23.25 14.77 -3.81
CA VAL A 481 23.85 15.17 -2.54
C VAL A 481 24.84 16.30 -2.76
N GLU A 482 25.17 16.98 -1.67
CA GLU A 482 26.25 17.94 -1.59
C GLU A 482 27.46 17.34 -0.87
N GLN A 483 28.66 17.62 -1.39
CA GLN A 483 29.92 17.27 -0.73
C GLN A 483 30.19 18.19 0.46
N PHE A 484 30.51 17.62 1.62
CA PHE A 484 30.93 18.41 2.76
C PHE A 484 32.43 18.73 2.69
N LYS A 485 32.78 20.00 2.43
CA LYS A 485 34.16 20.46 2.19
C LYS A 485 35.12 20.28 3.39
N GLU A 486 34.61 20.24 4.63
CA GLU A 486 35.46 20.26 5.85
C GLU A 486 35.83 18.88 6.39
N ALA A 487 35.42 17.80 5.73
CA ALA A 487 35.77 16.48 6.20
C ALA A 487 37.16 16.04 5.73
N LYS A 488 37.95 15.57 6.71
CA LYS A 488 39.31 15.08 6.48
C LYS A 488 39.36 13.64 5.96
N ASP A 489 38.23 12.93 5.98
CA ASP A 489 38.08 11.56 5.49
C ASP A 489 37.13 11.51 4.28
N MET A 490 37.26 10.52 3.40
CA MET A 490 36.32 10.25 2.29
C MET A 490 34.87 9.91 2.75
N GLU A 491 34.58 10.04 4.05
CA GLU A 491 33.32 9.65 4.71
C GLU A 491 32.44 10.83 5.17
N ALA A 492 32.47 11.98 4.47
CA ALA A 492 31.49 13.02 4.77
C ALA A 492 30.81 13.60 3.53
N TRP A 493 29.64 13.05 3.27
CA TRP A 493 28.60 13.70 2.52
C TRP A 493 27.62 14.25 3.56
N ASN A 494 27.46 15.56 3.64
CA ASN A 494 26.34 16.13 4.38
C ASN A 494 25.10 16.02 3.50
N GLN A 495 23.97 15.83 4.15
CA GLN A 495 22.66 15.84 3.49
C GLN A 495 22.20 17.29 3.28
N ILE A 496 21.34 17.66 2.32
CA ILE A 496 20.17 17.01 1.72
C ILE A 496 19.89 17.69 0.39
N HIS A 497 19.55 16.99 -0.70
CA HIS A 497 18.39 17.35 -1.54
C HIS A 497 17.76 16.11 -2.17
N GLY A 498 16.45 15.91 -1.97
CA GLY A 498 15.68 14.81 -2.55
C GLY A 498 15.46 14.97 -4.05
N PHE A 499 16.51 14.93 -4.85
CA PHE A 499 16.33 14.84 -6.30
C PHE A 499 16.47 13.40 -6.75
N PHE A 500 15.58 13.03 -7.66
CA PHE A 500 15.59 11.75 -8.30
C PHE A 500 16.03 11.90 -9.74
N CYS A 501 17.09 11.18 -10.09
CA CYS A 501 17.37 10.97 -11.49
C CYS A 501 16.60 9.75 -11.98
N THR A 502 15.36 9.94 -12.44
CA THR A 502 14.65 8.92 -13.19
C THR A 502 14.59 9.32 -14.66
N ARG A 503 14.98 8.37 -15.52
CA ARG A 503 15.16 8.40 -16.98
C ARG A 503 16.53 8.86 -17.52
N THR A 504 17.35 7.86 -17.80
CA THR A 504 17.78 7.69 -19.19
C THR A 504 16.55 7.83 -20.08
N LEU A 505 16.45 8.92 -20.84
CA LEU A 505 15.65 8.85 -22.05
C LEU A 505 16.32 7.73 -22.84
N CYS A 506 15.61 6.61 -22.98
CA CYS A 506 15.59 6.01 -24.29
C CYS A 506 15.05 7.13 -25.20
N LEU A 507 15.97 7.91 -25.78
CA LEU A 507 15.80 8.19 -27.18
C LEU A 507 15.73 6.80 -27.82
N THR A 508 14.53 6.44 -28.24
CA THR A 508 14.42 5.84 -29.55
C THR A 508 15.34 6.65 -30.46
N ILE A 509 16.40 6.00 -30.91
CA ILE A 509 17.13 6.45 -32.08
C ILE A 509 16.07 6.56 -33.18
N VAL A 510 15.87 7.77 -33.69
CA VAL A 510 15.99 7.94 -35.13
C VAL A 510 17.46 8.22 -35.41
#